data_AF-A0A286A2E7-F1
#
_entry.id   AF-A0A286A2E7-F1
#
_cell.length_a   1.000
_cell.length_b   1.000
_cell.length_c   1.000
_cell.angle_alpha   90.00
_cell.angle_beta   90.00
_cell.angle_gamma   90.00
#
_symmetry.space_group_name_H-M   'P 1'
#
loop_
_entity.id
_entity.type
_entity.pdbx_description
1 polymer ?
#
loop_
_entity_poly.entity_id
_entity_poly.type
_entity_poly.pdbx_seq_one_letter_code
_entity_poly.pdbx_strand_id
1 'polypeptide(L)' 'MTNYKTKLKIGEFSQLMQVTVKTLRHYEQKGLLLPHDVDNLTGYRYYSIDQMQKLQKRSADSTAQKS' A
#
# COMPACT_ATOMS: atom_id res chain seq x y z
N MET A 1 15.91 -18.11 -0.01
CA MET A 1 15.51 -17.31 -1.19
C MET A 1 14.33 -16.44 -0.81
N THR A 2 14.54 -15.14 -0.57
CA THR A 2 13.44 -14.19 -0.33
C THR A 2 12.61 -14.08 -1.61
N ASN A 3 11.38 -14.62 -1.58
CA ASN A 3 10.44 -14.53 -2.69
C ASN A 3 10.32 -13.06 -3.13
N TYR A 4 10.51 -12.78 -4.42
CA TYR A 4 10.33 -11.49 -5.07
C TYR A 4 8.85 -11.07 -5.13
N LYS A 5 8.11 -11.25 -4.02
CA LYS A 5 6.70 -10.92 -3.90
C LYS A 5 6.53 -9.50 -4.42
N THR A 6 5.77 -9.45 -5.49
CA THR A 6 5.70 -8.44 -6.54
C THR A 6 5.82 -7.02 -5.98
N LYS A 7 7.00 -6.40 -6.18
CA LYS A 7 7.20 -4.96 -5.92
C LYS A 7 6.45 -4.17 -6.98
N LEU A 8 5.45 -3.42 -6.56
CA LEU A 8 4.57 -2.64 -7.42
C LEU A 8 4.85 -1.15 -7.24
N LYS A 9 4.87 -0.40 -8.34
CA LYS A 9 4.82 1.06 -8.26
C LYS A 9 3.46 1.49 -7.73
N ILE A 10 3.38 2.69 -7.15
CA ILE A 10 2.13 3.23 -6.60
C ILE A 10 0.99 3.26 -7.63
N GLY A 11 1.31 3.43 -8.92
CA GLY A 11 0.33 3.38 -10.02
C GLY A 11 -0.25 1.98 -10.21
N GLU A 12 0.58 0.96 -10.30
CA GLU A 12 0.15 -0.44 -10.43
C GLU A 12 -0.64 -0.89 -9.19
N PHE A 13 -0.16 -0.49 -8.01
CA PHE A 13 -0.83 -0.76 -6.74
C PHE A 13 -2.24 -0.11 -6.68
N SER A 14 -2.38 1.11 -7.20
CA SER A 14 -3.65 1.83 -7.26
C SER A 14 -4.69 1.12 -8.13
N GLN A 15 -4.25 0.56 -9.27
CA GLN A 15 -5.10 -0.20 -10.17
C GLN A 15 -5.58 -1.50 -9.52
N LEU A 16 -4.68 -2.23 -8.85
CA LEU A 16 -5.02 -3.49 -8.17
C LEU A 16 -5.97 -3.28 -6.97
N MET A 17 -5.76 -2.21 -6.19
CA MET A 17 -6.62 -1.86 -5.06
C MET A 17 -7.93 -1.17 -5.47
N GLN A 18 -8.09 -0.78 -6.75
CA GLN A 18 -9.18 0.05 -7.24
C GLN A 18 -9.36 1.35 -6.42
N VAL A 19 -8.24 1.93 -5.96
CA VAL A 19 -8.22 3.21 -5.25
C VAL A 19 -7.34 4.18 -6.00
N THR A 20 -7.57 5.48 -5.84
CA THR A 20 -6.72 6.46 -6.50
C THR A 20 -5.32 6.52 -5.86
N VAL A 21 -4.31 6.88 -6.66
CA VAL A 21 -2.95 7.17 -6.15
C VAL A 21 -2.98 8.23 -5.03
N LYS A 22 -3.90 9.20 -5.12
CA LYS A 22 -4.09 10.23 -4.10
C LYS A 22 -4.54 9.63 -2.76
N THR A 23 -5.46 8.68 -2.78
CA THR A 23 -5.91 7.95 -1.58
C THR A 23 -4.76 7.17 -0.94
N LEU A 24 -3.91 6.52 -1.74
CA LEU A 24 -2.75 5.78 -1.24
C LEU A 24 -1.73 6.71 -0.56
N ARG A 25 -1.44 7.87 -1.18
CA ARG A 25 -0.57 8.89 -0.58
C ARG A 25 -1.15 9.42 0.73
N HIS A 26 -2.47 9.58 0.81
CA HIS A 26 -3.14 9.98 2.06
C HIS A 26 -2.99 8.91 3.16
N TYR A 27 -3.08 7.63 2.80
CA TYR A 27 -2.80 6.54 3.75
C TYR A 27 -1.34 6.49 4.18
N GLU A 28 -0.40 6.78 3.28
CA GLU A 28 1.03 6.91 3.60
C GLU A 28 1.29 8.04 4.59
N GLN A 29 0.72 9.23 4.34
CA GLN A 29 0.82 10.37 5.25
C GLN A 29 0.23 10.08 6.63
N LYS A 30 -0.83 9.27 6.69
CA LYS A 30 -1.45 8.83 7.95
C LYS A 30 -0.75 7.65 8.62
N GLY A 31 0.31 7.10 8.02
CA GLY A 31 1.01 5.91 8.53
C GLY A 31 0.19 4.62 8.44
N LEU A 32 -0.90 4.62 7.66
CA LEU A 32 -1.76 3.47 7.42
C LEU A 32 -1.17 2.52 6.37
N LEU A 33 -0.39 3.07 5.42
CA LEU A 33 0.29 2.32 4.37
C LEU A 33 1.73 2.82 4.24
N LEU A 34 2.71 1.99 4.59
CA LEU A 34 4.12 2.35 4.43
C LEU A 34 4.69 1.71 3.15
N PRO A 35 5.58 2.39 2.40
CA PRO A 35 6.28 1.76 1.30
C PRO A 35 7.05 0.54 1.81
N HIS A 36 6.97 -0.57 1.09
CA HIS A 36 7.73 -1.77 1.42
C HIS A 36 9.23 -1.52 1.18
N ASP A 37 9.54 -0.76 0.15
CA ASP A 37 10.91 -0.44 -0.22
C ASP A 37 10.98 0.95 -0.86
N VAL A 38 12.09 1.62 -0.64
CA VAL A 38 12.39 2.92 -1.25
C VAL A 38 13.74 2.77 -1.93
N ASP A 39 13.74 2.95 -3.25
CA ASP A 39 14.99 2.98 -4.00
C ASP A 39 15.79 4.21 -3.58
N ASN A 40 16.94 3.98 -2.95
CA ASN A 40 17.81 5.04 -2.44
C ASN A 40 18.49 5.86 -3.55
N LEU A 41 18.56 5.33 -4.78
CA LEU A 41 19.19 5.99 -5.91
C LEU A 41 18.24 6.96 -6.61
N THR A 42 16.95 6.60 -6.69
CA THR A 42 15.95 7.35 -7.47
C THR A 42 14.85 7.97 -6.60
N GLY A 43 14.69 7.53 -5.36
CA GLY A 43 13.58 7.88 -4.48
C GLY A 43 12.26 7.20 -4.83
N TYR A 44 12.25 6.23 -5.76
CA TYR A 44 11.03 5.51 -6.12
C TYR A 44 10.55 4.62 -4.97
N ARG A 45 9.26 4.72 -4.66
CA ARG A 45 8.59 3.91 -3.64
C ARG A 45 7.94 2.68 -4.26
N TYR A 46 8.17 1.54 -3.64
CA TYR A 46 7.59 0.26 -4.02
C TYR A 46 6.69 -0.27 -2.92
N TYR A 47 5.57 -0.84 -3.33
CA TYR A 47 4.55 -1.43 -2.49
C TYR A 47 4.45 -2.92 -2.77
N SER A 48 4.04 -3.71 -1.78
CA SER A 48 3.88 -5.17 -1.96
C SER A 48 2.42 -5.59 -1.83
N ILE A 49 2.02 -6.61 -2.59
CA ILE A 49 0.67 -7.19 -2.51
C ILE A 49 0.36 -7.69 -1.09
N ASP A 50 1.35 -8.17 -0.36
CA ASP A 50 1.19 -8.61 1.04
C ASP A 50 0.75 -7.47 1.98
N GLN A 51 1.17 -6.24 1.70
CA GLN A 51 0.71 -5.08 2.47
C GLN A 51 -0.77 -4.79 2.23
N MET A 52 -1.31 -5.06 1.02
CA MET A 52 -2.74 -4.93 0.73
C MET A 52 -3.56 -5.86 1.64
N GLN A 53 -3.16 -7.14 1.71
CA GLN A 53 -3.87 -8.14 2.52
C GLN A 53 -3.87 -7.77 4.00
N LYS A 54 -2.75 -7.22 4.51
CA LYS A 54 -2.67 -6.73 5.90
C LYS A 54 -3.58 -5.53 6.16
N LEU A 55 -3.67 -4.60 5.20
CA LEU A 55 -4.53 -3.41 5.30
C LEU A 55 -6.01 -3.79 5.27
N GLN A 56 -6.42 -4.65 4.33
CA GLN A 56 -7.80 -5.13 4.23
C GLN A 56 -8.24 -5.84 5.51
N LYS A 57 -7.36 -6.64 6.11
CA LYS A 57 -7.62 -7.33 7.37
C LYS A 57 -7.82 -6.36 8.54
N ARG A 58 -7.01 -5.29 8.62
CA ARG A 58 -7.17 -4.22 9.63
C ARG A 58 -8.40 -3.36 9.42
N SER A 59 -8.80 -3.09 8.17
CA SER A 59 -10.02 -2.33 7.89
C SER A 59 -11.28 -3.12 8.20
N ALA A 60 -11.26 -4.45 8.05
CA ALA A 60 -12.40 -5.31 8.39
C ALA A 60 -12.72 -5.25 9.89
N ASP A 61 -11.71 -5.13 10.76
CA ASP A 61 -11.89 -4.95 12.21
C ASP A 61 -12.38 -3.53 12.60
N SER A 62 -12.32 -2.55 11.68
CA SER A 62 -12.65 -1.14 11.95
C SER A 62 -13.78 -0.57 11.08
N THR A 63 -14.46 -1.37 10.26
CA THR A 63 -15.71 -0.98 9.54
C THR A 63 -16.94 -0.89 10.46
N ALA A 64 -16.74 -0.68 11.76
CA ALA A 64 -17.75 -0.26 12.72
C ALA A 64 -17.59 1.22 13.12
N GLN A 65 -17.14 2.11 12.23
CA GLN A 65 -17.35 3.55 12.45
C GLN A 65 -17.29 4.33 11.14
N LYS A 66 -18.41 4.36 10.42
CA LYS A 66 -18.78 5.52 9.62
C LYS A 66 -20.29 5.68 9.70
N SER A 67 -20.66 6.42 10.74
CA SER A 67 -21.93 7.13 10.89
C SER A 67 -22.07 8.20 9.81
#